data_AF-A0A2S2QDD1-F1
#
_entry.id   AF-A0A2S2QDD1-F1
#
_cell.length_a   1.000
_cell.length_b   1.000
_cell.length_c   1.000
_cell.angle_alpha   90.00
_cell.angle_beta   90.00
_cell.angle_gamma   90.00
#
_symmetry.space_group_name_H-M   'P 1'
#
loop_
_entity.id
_entity.type
_entity.pdbx_description
1 polymer ?
#
loop_
_entity_poly.entity_id
_entity_poly.type
_entity_poly.pdbx_seq_one_letter_code
_entity_poly.pdbx_strand_id
1 'polypeptide(L)'
;MDSLIVQMEWRCKKIEEVSSDFEFLNGHFLYHQSDDIIKKHASDLAMKYSNDLNGTELVLELICLKNQALSLFSDLNTASPLYLINVIHSNSLKDIYLYIEIAQRIFCNSSSDRSFV
;
A
#
# COMPACT_ATOMS: atom_id res chain seq x y z
N MET A 1 -27.04 12.02 -22.91
CA MET A 1 -25.62 12.42 -22.76
C MET A 1 -25.28 12.14 -21.31
N ASP A 2 -25.28 10.87 -20.91
CA ASP A 2 -25.38 10.49 -19.48
C ASP A 2 -24.50 9.28 -19.16
N SER A 3 -24.30 8.37 -20.11
CA SER A 3 -23.45 7.19 -19.90
C SER A 3 -21.98 7.53 -19.63
N LEU A 4 -21.44 8.60 -20.22
CA LEU A 4 -20.04 9.00 -20.01
C LEU A 4 -19.83 9.60 -18.61
N ILE A 5 -20.78 10.42 -18.14
CA ILE A 5 -20.73 11.04 -16.82
C ILE A 5 -20.85 9.96 -15.74
N VAL A 6 -21.84 9.06 -15.88
CA VAL A 6 -22.03 7.93 -14.95
C VAL A 6 -20.78 7.05 -14.90
N GLN A 7 -20.19 6.70 -16.07
CA GLN A 7 -18.94 5.94 -16.10
C GLN A 7 -17.77 6.67 -15.41
N MET A 8 -17.67 7.99 -15.57
CA MET A 8 -16.64 8.78 -14.87
C MET A 8 -16.85 8.79 -13.36
N GLU A 9 -18.08 8.99 -12.89
CA GLU A 9 -18.41 8.98 -11.45
C GLU A 9 -18.09 7.63 -10.80
N TRP A 10 -18.48 6.52 -11.45
CA TRP A 10 -18.14 5.18 -10.98
C TRP A 10 -16.63 4.96 -10.88
N ARG A 11 -15.86 5.46 -11.86
CA ARG A 11 -14.39 5.35 -11.85
C ARG A 11 -13.77 6.18 -10.74
N CYS A 12 -14.23 7.41 -10.52
CA CYS A 12 -13.75 8.24 -9.42
C CYS A 12 -13.99 7.55 -8.08
N LYS A 13 -15.21 7.07 -7.85
CA LYS A 13 -15.56 6.35 -6.62
C LYS A 13 -14.69 5.11 -6.42
N LYS A 14 -14.42 4.35 -7.49
CA LYS A 14 -13.55 3.16 -7.40
C LYS A 14 -12.12 3.52 -7.03
N ILE A 15 -11.57 4.59 -7.60
CA ILE A 15 -10.23 5.09 -7.28
C ILE A 15 -10.17 5.59 -5.82
N GLU A 16 -11.21 6.27 -5.35
CA GLU A 16 -11.32 6.72 -3.96
C GLU A 16 -11.36 5.53 -2.98
N GLU A 17 -12.17 4.51 -3.27
CA GLU A 17 -12.23 3.29 -2.46
C GLU A 17 -10.86 2.61 -2.34
N VAL A 18 -10.19 2.41 -3.48
CA VAL A 18 -8.84 1.83 -3.51
C VAL A 18 -7.86 2.72 -2.76
N SER A 19 -7.89 4.04 -2.98
CA SER A 19 -6.97 4.96 -2.30
C SER A 19 -7.15 4.93 -0.78
N SER A 20 -8.38 4.79 -0.30
CA SER A 20 -8.69 4.66 1.12
C SER A 20 -8.16 3.35 1.71
N ASP A 21 -8.27 2.22 0.99
CA ASP A 21 -7.77 0.93 1.48
C ASP A 21 -6.25 0.94 1.70
N PHE A 22 -5.51 1.62 0.83
CA PHE A 22 -4.04 1.67 0.85
C PHE A 22 -3.49 2.93 1.54
N GLU A 23 -4.34 3.79 2.09
CA GLU A 23 -3.94 5.06 2.70
C GLU A 23 -2.86 4.87 3.77
N PHE A 24 -2.91 3.77 4.52
CA PHE A 24 -1.95 3.48 5.58
C PHE A 24 -0.53 3.11 5.10
N LEU A 25 -0.36 2.75 3.81
CA LEU A 25 0.91 2.29 3.24
C LEU A 25 1.80 3.48 2.84
N ASN A 26 2.05 4.38 3.79
CA ASN A 26 2.92 5.54 3.62
C ASN A 26 3.78 5.78 4.86
N GLY A 27 4.88 6.50 4.69
CA GLY A 27 5.85 6.72 5.75
C GLY A 27 5.31 7.51 6.94
N HIS A 28 4.47 8.52 6.71
CA HIS A 28 3.84 9.30 7.78
C HIS A 28 3.00 8.41 8.72
N PHE A 29 2.19 7.52 8.14
CA PHE A 29 1.37 6.58 8.89
C PHE A 29 2.25 5.59 9.67
N LEU A 30 3.22 4.95 9.01
CA LEU A 30 4.10 3.97 9.64
C LEU A 30 4.94 4.58 10.77
N TYR A 31 5.35 5.84 10.64
CA TYR A 31 6.13 6.55 11.64
C TYR A 31 5.32 6.88 12.90
N HIS A 32 4.08 7.34 12.75
CA HIS A 32 3.28 7.86 13.87
C HIS A 32 2.38 6.84 14.54
N GLN A 33 1.93 5.82 13.81
CA GLN A 33 0.92 4.90 14.33
C GLN A 33 1.55 3.79 15.18
N SER A 34 0.79 3.32 16.17
CA SER A 34 1.21 2.18 16.99
C SER A 34 1.18 0.89 16.18
N ASP A 35 1.96 -0.09 16.63
CA ASP A 35 2.05 -1.39 15.96
C ASP A 35 0.69 -2.08 15.88
N ASP A 36 -0.18 -1.90 16.87
CA ASP A 36 -1.52 -2.50 16.87
C ASP A 36 -2.46 -1.86 15.83
N ILE A 37 -2.31 -0.55 15.58
CA ILE A 37 -3.03 0.12 14.50
C ILE A 37 -2.51 -0.34 13.14
N ILE A 38 -1.19 -0.42 12.96
CA ILE A 38 -0.58 -0.95 11.71
C ILE A 38 -1.05 -2.38 11.46
N LYS A 39 -1.04 -3.24 12.49
CA LYS A 39 -1.53 -4.62 12.42
C LYS A 39 -2.97 -4.70 11.95
N LYS A 40 -3.84 -3.85 12.51
CA LYS A 40 -5.25 -3.81 12.15
C LYS A 40 -5.43 -3.46 10.68
N HIS A 41 -4.83 -2.36 10.22
CA HIS A 41 -4.97 -1.93 8.82
C HIS A 41 -4.40 -2.96 7.83
N ALA A 42 -3.24 -3.55 8.13
CA ALA A 42 -2.65 -4.59 7.30
C ALA A 42 -3.52 -5.85 7.24
N SER A 43 -4.10 -6.25 8.37
CA SER A 43 -5.02 -7.39 8.44
C SER A 43 -6.31 -7.13 7.68
N ASP A 44 -6.90 -5.94 7.84
CA ASP A 44 -8.12 -5.52 7.13
C ASP A 44 -7.88 -5.50 5.61
N LEU A 45 -6.72 -4.97 5.16
CA LEU A 45 -6.33 -5.00 3.75
C LEU A 45 -6.17 -6.43 3.23
N ALA A 46 -5.47 -7.28 3.98
CA ALA A 46 -5.26 -8.67 3.57
C ALA A 46 -6.55 -9.49 3.56
N MET A 47 -7.53 -9.17 4.41
CA MET A 47 -8.86 -9.77 4.32
C MET A 47 -9.57 -9.36 3.02
N LYS A 48 -9.47 -8.08 2.62
CA LYS A 48 -10.07 -7.56 1.39
C LYS A 48 -9.42 -8.14 0.13
N TYR A 49 -8.10 -8.33 0.15
CA TYR A 49 -7.29 -8.86 -0.95
C TYR A 49 -6.69 -10.23 -0.63
N SER A 50 -7.51 -11.12 -0.04
CA SER A 50 -7.07 -12.41 0.51
C SER A 50 -6.55 -13.42 -0.52
N ASN A 51 -6.83 -13.21 -1.80
CA ASN A 51 -6.26 -14.02 -2.88
C ASN A 51 -4.80 -13.68 -3.17
N ASP A 52 -4.37 -12.45 -2.84
CA ASP A 52 -3.07 -11.91 -3.22
C ASP A 52 -2.17 -11.63 -1.99
N LEU A 53 -2.77 -11.34 -0.84
CA LEU A 53 -2.06 -10.92 0.37
C LEU A 53 -2.15 -11.96 1.49
N ASN A 54 -1.01 -12.23 2.11
CA ASN A 54 -0.95 -12.91 3.39
C ASN A 54 -0.88 -11.85 4.51
N GLY A 55 -1.92 -11.78 5.34
CA GLY A 55 -2.02 -10.78 6.40
C GLY A 55 -0.93 -10.90 7.46
N THR A 56 -0.55 -12.12 7.86
CA THR A 56 0.49 -12.33 8.86
C THR A 56 1.86 -11.84 8.36
N GLU A 57 2.22 -12.20 7.13
CA GLU A 57 3.48 -11.78 6.52
C GLU A 57 3.49 -10.26 6.27
N LEU A 58 2.41 -9.69 5.71
CA LEU A 58 2.31 -8.24 5.50
C LEU A 58 2.47 -7.46 6.81
N VAL A 59 1.87 -7.93 7.90
CA VAL A 59 2.05 -7.34 9.23
C VAL A 59 3.52 -7.38 9.65
N LEU A 60 4.17 -8.54 9.54
CA LEU A 60 5.57 -8.69 9.92
C LEU A 60 6.47 -7.76 9.11
N GLU A 61 6.24 -7.68 7.80
CA GLU A 61 6.96 -6.79 6.88
C GLU A 61 6.83 -5.32 7.29
N LEU A 62 5.62 -4.85 7.58
CA LEU A 62 5.39 -3.44 7.94
C LEU A 62 6.02 -3.06 9.29
N ILE A 63 5.92 -3.95 10.28
CA ILE A 63 6.56 -3.73 11.59
C ILE A 63 8.08 -3.78 11.45
N CYS A 64 8.61 -4.71 10.65
CA CYS A 64 10.03 -4.80 10.35
C CYS A 64 10.53 -3.51 9.67
N LEU A 65 9.83 -3.03 8.64
CA LEU A 65 10.17 -1.81 7.91
C LEU A 65 10.18 -0.59 8.83
N LYS A 66 9.16 -0.47 9.71
CA LYS A 66 9.08 0.59 10.72
C LYS A 66 10.28 0.55 11.68
N ASN A 67 10.63 -0.64 12.18
CA ASN A 67 11.75 -0.81 13.11
C ASN A 67 13.11 -0.54 12.44
N GLN A 68 13.24 -0.85 11.15
CA GLN A 68 14.44 -0.60 10.35
C GLN A 68 14.47 0.81 9.73
N ALA A 69 13.49 1.65 10.04
CA ALA A 69 13.29 2.91 9.35
C ALA A 69 14.50 3.83 9.42
N LEU A 70 15.16 3.90 10.58
CA LEU A 70 16.35 4.74 10.79
C LEU A 70 17.57 4.30 9.96
N SER A 71 17.65 3.02 9.58
CA SER A 71 18.73 2.53 8.72
C SER A 71 18.41 2.63 7.23
N LEU A 72 17.12 2.64 6.87
CA LEU A 72 16.68 2.58 5.47
C LEU A 72 16.29 3.96 4.90
N PHE A 73 15.82 4.87 5.75
CA PHE A 73 15.27 6.17 5.33
C PHE A 73 15.99 7.31 6.04
N SER A 74 16.28 8.38 5.30
CA SER A 74 16.76 9.63 5.88
C SER A 74 15.69 10.33 6.72
N ASP A 75 14.42 10.21 6.30
CA ASP A 75 13.24 10.62 7.04
C ASP A 75 12.05 9.76 6.58
N LEU A 76 11.63 8.82 7.43
CA LEU A 76 10.47 7.99 7.13
C LEU A 76 9.18 8.81 7.12
N ASN A 77 9.05 9.84 7.95
CA ASN A 77 7.79 10.54 8.13
C ASN A 77 7.31 11.24 6.84
N THR A 78 8.25 11.68 6.00
CA THR A 78 7.96 12.33 4.72
C THR A 78 7.98 11.35 3.54
N ALA A 79 8.20 10.05 3.78
CA ALA A 79 8.31 9.05 2.73
C ALA A 79 6.94 8.78 2.07
N SER A 80 6.85 9.10 0.78
CA SER A 80 5.71 8.71 -0.05
C SER A 80 5.70 7.19 -0.28
N PRO A 81 4.55 6.58 -0.60
CA PRO A 81 4.47 5.15 -0.93
C PRO A 81 5.46 4.73 -2.03
N LEU A 82 5.63 5.57 -3.05
CA LEU A 82 6.60 5.34 -4.14
C LEU A 82 8.04 5.35 -3.61
N TYR A 83 8.37 6.28 -2.71
CA TYR A 83 9.70 6.35 -2.12
C TYR A 83 10.01 5.13 -1.25
N LEU A 84 9.03 4.64 -0.47
CA LEU A 84 9.16 3.39 0.31
C LEU A 84 9.61 2.23 -0.59
N ILE A 85 8.93 2.03 -1.72
CA ILE A 85 9.21 0.94 -2.65
C ILE A 85 10.56 1.13 -3.35
N ASN A 86 10.91 2.36 -3.73
CA ASN A 86 12.20 2.64 -4.34
C ASN A 86 13.36 2.31 -3.40
N VAL A 87 13.23 2.59 -2.09
CA VAL A 87 14.23 2.22 -1.09
C VAL A 87 14.32 0.69 -0.95
N ILE A 88 13.19 -0.01 -0.87
CA ILE A 88 13.15 -1.48 -0.81
C ILE A 88 13.89 -2.08 -2.02
N HIS A 89 13.63 -1.58 -3.23
CA HIS A 89 14.27 -2.05 -4.45
C HIS A 89 15.76 -1.69 -4.51
N SER A 90 16.13 -0.46 -4.17
CA SER A 90 17.52 0.00 -4.22
C SER A 90 18.44 -0.77 -3.27
N ASN A 91 17.89 -1.29 -2.17
CA ASN A 91 18.61 -2.09 -1.19
C ASN A 91 18.48 -3.61 -1.43
N SER A 92 17.87 -4.04 -2.54
CA SER A 92 17.63 -5.46 -2.86
C SER A 92 16.83 -6.21 -1.77
N LEU A 93 15.90 -5.53 -1.09
CA LEU A 93 15.11 -6.08 0.03
C LEU A 93 13.75 -6.61 -0.42
N LYS A 94 13.53 -6.78 -1.73
CA LYS A 94 12.26 -7.22 -2.31
C LYS A 94 11.80 -8.58 -1.78
N ASP A 95 12.73 -9.51 -1.57
CA ASP A 95 12.42 -10.84 -1.02
C ASP A 95 11.99 -10.79 0.45
N ILE A 96 12.37 -9.72 1.17
CA ILE A 96 12.02 -9.48 2.58
C ILE A 96 10.68 -8.75 2.69
N TYR A 97 10.38 -7.85 1.74
CA TYR A 97 9.19 -6.99 1.74
C TYR A 97 8.27 -7.32 0.56
N LEU A 98 8.01 -8.61 0.35
CA LEU A 98 7.27 -9.11 -0.79
C LEU A 98 5.81 -8.66 -0.78
N TYR A 99 5.13 -8.77 0.36
CA TYR A 99 3.71 -8.43 0.48
C TYR A 99 3.47 -6.92 0.48
N ILE A 100 4.41 -6.10 0.95
CA ILE A 100 4.41 -4.65 0.74
C ILE A 100 4.48 -4.34 -0.77
N GLU A 101 5.33 -5.05 -1.52
CA GLU A 101 5.41 -4.88 -2.97
C GLU A 101 4.13 -5.33 -3.69
N ILE A 102 3.54 -6.45 -3.28
CA ILE A 102 2.27 -6.94 -3.84
C ILE A 102 1.15 -5.94 -3.53
N ALA A 103 1.08 -5.42 -2.31
CA ALA A 103 0.11 -4.40 -1.92
C ALA A 103 0.24 -3.14 -2.82
N GLN A 104 1.47 -2.66 -3.04
CA GLN A 104 1.69 -1.54 -3.96
C GLN A 104 1.25 -1.88 -5.39
N ARG A 105 1.51 -3.10 -5.88
CA ARG A 105 1.09 -3.52 -7.22
C ARG A 105 -0.43 -3.57 -7.35
N ILE A 106 -1.15 -4.06 -6.33
CA ILE A 106 -2.62 -4.04 -6.31
C ILE A 106 -3.12 -2.60 -6.38
N PHE A 107 -2.56 -1.70 -5.59
CA PHE A 107 -2.91 -0.27 -5.63
C PHE A 107 -2.69 0.32 -7.03
N CYS A 108 -1.52 0.10 -7.62
CA CYS A 108 -1.19 0.61 -8.95
C CYS A 108 -2.08 0.03 -10.04
N ASN A 109 -2.36 -1.28 -10.03
CA ASN A 109 -3.21 -1.93 -11.03
C ASN A 109 -4.69 -1.52 -10.89
N SER A 110 -5.18 -1.42 -9.65
CA SER A 110 -6.55 -0.98 -9.38
C SER A 110 -6.74 0.50 -9.72
N SER A 111 -5.69 1.32 -9.61
CA SER A 111 -5.67 2.72 -10.04
C SER A 111 -5.42 2.88 -11.55
N SER A 112 -4.79 1.87 -12.16
CA SER A 112 -4.45 1.81 -13.58
C SER A 112 -5.38 0.90 -14.37
N ASP A 113 -6.63 0.68 -13.91
CA ASP A 113 -7.71 0.15 -14.74
C ASP A 113 -8.05 1.20 -15.83
N ARG A 114 -7.09 1.25 -16.74
CA ARG A 114 -6.91 1.97 -17.99
C ARG A 114 -6.57 0.81 -18.92
N SER A 115 -7.41 0.62 -19.93
CA SER A 115 -7.19 -0.21 -21.14
C SER A 115 -8.04 -1.49 -21.23
N PHE A 116 -9.21 -1.34 -21.86
CA PHE A 116 -9.85 -2.29 -22.78
C PHE A 116 -10.18 -3.71 -22.28
N VAL A 117 -11.47 -3.95 -22.01
CA VAL A 117 -12.35 -4.73 -22.90
C VAL A 117 -13.65 -3.98 -23.09
#